data_AF-A0A2R6LXM4-F1
#
_entry.id   AF-A0A2R6LXM4-F1
#
_cell.length_a   1.000
_cell.length_b   1.000
_cell.length_c   1.000
_cell.angle_alpha   90.00
_cell.angle_beta   90.00
_cell.angle_gamma   90.00
#
_symmetry.space_group_name_H-M   'P 1'
#
loop_
_entity.id
_entity.type
_entity.pdbx_description
1 polymer ?
#
loop_
_entity_poly.entity_id
_entity_poly.type
_entity_poly.pdbx_seq_one_letter_code
_entity_poly.pdbx_strand_id
1 'polypeptide(L)'
;MLDSGEPVGVAALAPEECWLAPGAGRRHRGRARDLLSSHSALFGSPSGRFLPTATEYRLRSRLPDDAQVVLFSPLGDDYASALARRLDAAGHRVTVVSPDPTTDGTPGQLLARVERSVRVSSLRAVGVPVTDWATDESLRLALDCARRSR
;
A
#
# COMPACT_ATOMS: atom_id res chain seq x y z
N MET A 1 2.25 16.72 -24.50
CA MET A 1 2.39 15.25 -24.38
C MET A 1 2.18 14.81 -22.93
N LEU A 2 0.94 14.80 -22.41
CA LEU A 2 0.63 14.28 -21.06
C LEU A 2 -0.29 13.04 -21.10
N ASP A 3 -0.45 12.43 -22.29
CA ASP A 3 -1.42 11.34 -22.51
C ASP A 3 -0.81 9.93 -22.56
N SER A 4 0.52 9.80 -22.61
CA SER A 4 1.20 8.50 -22.48
C SER A 4 1.69 8.34 -21.04
N GLY A 5 0.74 8.21 -20.10
CA GLY A 5 1.05 7.85 -18.72
C GLY A 5 1.63 6.43 -18.66
N GLU A 6 2.56 6.20 -17.74
CA GLU A 6 3.04 4.85 -17.45
C GLU A 6 1.86 3.94 -17.08
N PRO A 7 1.89 2.65 -17.47
CA PRO A 7 0.80 1.73 -17.16
C PRO A 7 0.72 1.52 -15.64
N VAL A 8 -0.43 1.86 -15.05
CA VAL A 8 -0.67 1.73 -13.61
C VAL A 8 -1.77 0.71 -13.36
N GLY A 9 -1.54 -0.23 -12.44
CA GLY A 9 -2.55 -1.17 -11.95
C GLY A 9 -3.03 -0.81 -10.55
N VAL A 10 -4.12 -1.46 -10.10
CA VAL A 10 -4.60 -1.37 -8.72
C VAL A 10 -4.96 -2.77 -8.24
N ALA A 11 -4.59 -3.10 -7.01
CA ALA A 11 -4.98 -4.34 -6.36
C ALA A 11 -5.35 -4.06 -4.90
N ALA A 12 -6.33 -4.79 -4.36
CA ALA A 12 -6.58 -4.80 -2.92
C ALA A 12 -6.18 -6.15 -2.32
N LEU A 13 -5.62 -6.11 -1.11
CA LEU A 13 -5.36 -7.29 -0.30
C LEU A 13 -6.54 -7.49 0.65
N ALA A 14 -7.61 -8.09 0.11
CA ALA A 14 -8.88 -8.27 0.79
C ALA A 14 -9.47 -9.67 0.51
N PRO A 15 -10.48 -10.13 1.27
CA PRO A 15 -11.21 -11.36 0.94
C PRO A 15 -11.81 -11.31 -0.46
N GLU A 16 -12.40 -10.16 -0.80
CA GLU A 16 -13.02 -9.89 -2.09
C GLU A 16 -11.94 -9.60 -3.15
N GLU A 17 -12.12 -10.13 -4.36
CA GLU A 17 -11.18 -9.90 -5.44
C GLU A 17 -11.29 -8.46 -5.97
N CYS A 18 -10.18 -7.73 -5.93
CA CYS A 18 -10.06 -6.40 -6.51
C CYS A 18 -8.75 -6.32 -7.28
N TRP A 19 -8.87 -6.33 -8.62
CA TRP A 19 -7.73 -6.25 -9.53
C TRP A 19 -8.09 -5.41 -10.75
N LEU A 20 -7.26 -4.39 -11.00
CA LEU A 20 -7.21 -3.63 -12.24
C LEU A 20 -5.80 -3.80 -12.81
N ALA A 21 -5.70 -4.53 -13.93
CA ALA A 21 -4.43 -4.76 -14.61
C ALA A 21 -3.75 -3.42 -15.01
N PRO A 22 -2.41 -3.38 -15.12
CA PRO A 22 -1.71 -2.20 -15.58
C PRO A 22 -2.24 -1.68 -16.92
N GLY A 23 -2.55 -0.40 -16.97
CA GLY A 23 -3.08 0.26 -18.16
C GLY A 23 -2.86 1.77 -18.11
N ALA A 24 -3.11 2.43 -19.24
CA ALA A 24 -2.83 3.86 -19.41
C ALA A 24 -4.01 4.61 -20.07
N GLY A 25 -3.93 5.94 -20.05
CA GLY A 25 -4.89 6.83 -20.71
C GLY A 25 -6.13 7.18 -19.87
N ARG A 26 -6.95 8.10 -20.40
CA ARG A 26 -8.10 8.70 -19.68
C ARG A 26 -9.15 7.69 -19.23
N ARG A 27 -9.51 6.73 -20.09
CA ARG A 27 -10.48 5.68 -19.75
C ARG A 27 -9.99 4.81 -18.60
N HIS A 28 -8.71 4.44 -18.62
CA HIS A 28 -8.11 3.65 -17.55
C HIS A 28 -8.08 4.42 -16.24
N ARG A 29 -7.70 5.71 -16.29
CA ARG A 29 -7.74 6.60 -15.14
C ARG A 29 -9.15 6.74 -14.54
N GLY A 30 -10.18 6.81 -15.38
CA GLY A 30 -11.59 6.78 -14.94
C GLY A 30 -11.89 5.50 -14.16
N ARG A 31 -11.60 4.34 -14.74
CA ARG A 31 -11.80 3.03 -14.09
C ARG A 31 -11.05 2.91 -12.76
N ALA A 32 -9.80 3.38 -12.71
CA ALA A 32 -9.00 3.37 -11.49
C ALA A 32 -9.62 4.27 -10.40
N ARG A 33 -10.10 5.47 -10.77
CA ARG A 33 -10.78 6.36 -9.83
C ARG A 33 -12.09 5.75 -9.32
N ASP A 34 -12.91 5.19 -10.21
CA ASP A 34 -14.17 4.56 -9.84
C ASP A 34 -13.91 3.41 -8.85
N LEU A 35 -12.97 2.53 -9.19
CA LEU A 35 -12.52 1.43 -8.33
C LEU A 35 -12.07 1.94 -6.95
N LEU A 36 -11.17 2.94 -6.92
CA LEU A 36 -10.66 3.57 -5.69
C LEU A 36 -11.71 4.40 -4.94
N SER A 37 -12.94 4.56 -5.42
CA SER A 37 -13.98 5.35 -4.73
C SER A 37 -15.16 4.51 -4.28
N SER A 38 -15.39 3.32 -4.85
CA SER A 38 -16.62 2.56 -4.61
C SER A 38 -16.43 1.06 -4.43
N HIS A 39 -15.25 0.49 -4.67
CA HIS A 39 -15.08 -0.96 -4.57
C HIS A 39 -15.10 -1.43 -3.11
N SER A 40 -15.90 -2.45 -2.77
CA SER A 40 -16.09 -2.93 -1.39
C SER A 40 -14.78 -3.39 -0.72
N ALA A 41 -13.90 -4.04 -1.49
CA ALA A 41 -12.56 -4.42 -1.06
C ALA A 41 -11.68 -3.25 -0.56
N LEU A 42 -12.02 -2.01 -0.92
CA LEU A 42 -11.34 -0.77 -0.51
C LEU A 42 -12.17 0.05 0.48
N PHE A 43 -13.49 -0.13 0.48
CA PHE A 43 -14.44 0.56 1.36
C PHE A 43 -15.39 -0.44 1.99
N GLY A 44 -15.20 -0.71 3.27
CA GLY A 44 -16.16 -1.47 4.05
C GLY A 44 -15.54 -2.30 5.15
N SER A 45 -16.41 -2.89 5.97
CA SER A 45 -16.03 -4.02 6.81
C SER A 45 -15.90 -5.24 5.90
N PRO A 46 -14.72 -5.90 5.84
CA PRO A 46 -14.51 -7.04 4.97
C PRO A 46 -15.59 -8.10 5.20
N SER A 47 -16.23 -8.56 4.13
CA SER A 47 -17.14 -9.70 4.22
C SER A 47 -16.37 -10.97 3.89
N GLY A 48 -16.29 -11.90 4.86
CA GLY A 48 -15.60 -13.18 4.69
C GLY A 48 -14.15 -13.23 5.18
N ARG A 49 -13.53 -14.39 4.99
CA ARG A 49 -12.20 -14.71 5.55
C ARG A 49 -11.09 -14.21 4.63
N PHE A 50 -10.20 -13.39 5.16
CA PHE A 50 -8.96 -13.04 4.46
C PHE A 50 -7.99 -14.22 4.49
N LEU A 51 -7.49 -14.62 3.31
CA LEU A 51 -6.50 -15.68 3.13
C LEU A 51 -5.19 -15.08 2.60
N PRO A 52 -4.24 -14.74 3.49
CA PRO A 52 -3.01 -14.03 3.13
C PRO A 52 -2.20 -14.70 2.02
N THR A 53 -1.93 -16.00 2.16
CA THR A 53 -1.09 -16.77 1.23
C THR A 53 -1.71 -16.87 -0.16
N ALA A 54 -3.02 -17.14 -0.24
CA ALA A 54 -3.72 -17.26 -1.52
C ALA A 54 -3.85 -15.90 -2.22
N THR A 55 -4.06 -14.82 -1.46
CA THR A 55 -4.17 -13.46 -2.02
C THR A 55 -2.84 -12.99 -2.58
N GLU A 56 -1.75 -13.23 -1.86
CA GLU A 56 -0.42 -12.92 -2.34
C GLU A 56 0.00 -13.76 -3.54
N TYR A 57 -0.28 -15.06 -3.55
CA TYR A 57 0.00 -15.90 -4.72
C TYR A 57 -0.70 -15.35 -5.97
N ARG A 58 -1.98 -14.97 -5.85
CA ARG A 58 -2.73 -14.33 -6.93
C ARG A 58 -2.11 -13.00 -7.35
N LEU A 59 -1.72 -12.14 -6.41
CA LEU A 59 -1.04 -10.88 -6.71
C LEU A 59 0.23 -11.13 -7.52
N ARG A 60 1.13 -12.00 -7.02
CA ARG A 60 2.41 -12.30 -7.67
C ARG A 60 2.23 -12.94 -9.05
N SER A 61 1.18 -13.76 -9.25
CA SER A 61 0.90 -14.37 -10.55
C SER A 61 0.45 -13.36 -11.63
N ARG A 62 0.06 -12.15 -11.24
CA ARG A 62 -0.46 -11.10 -12.14
C ARG A 62 0.44 -9.86 -12.21
N LEU A 63 1.38 -9.74 -11.28
CA LEU A 63 2.30 -8.61 -11.20
C LEU A 63 3.40 -8.78 -12.26
N PRO A 64 3.62 -7.81 -13.15
CA PRO A 64 4.75 -7.84 -14.08
C PRO A 64 6.09 -7.92 -13.32
N ASP A 65 7.07 -8.64 -13.89
CA ASP A 65 8.38 -8.87 -13.26
C ASP A 65 9.12 -7.56 -12.95
N ASP A 66 8.98 -6.54 -13.80
CA ASP A 66 9.62 -5.23 -13.69
C ASP A 66 8.74 -4.18 -12.99
N ALA A 67 7.61 -4.57 -12.40
CA ALA A 67 6.68 -3.64 -11.78
C ALA A 67 7.29 -2.94 -10.56
N GLN A 68 7.12 -1.61 -10.50
CA GLN A 68 7.28 -0.84 -9.28
C GLN A 68 6.00 -0.92 -8.44
N VAL A 69 6.14 -1.22 -7.15
CA VAL A 69 4.99 -1.40 -6.24
C VAL A 69 4.93 -0.25 -5.24
N VAL A 70 3.80 0.44 -5.22
CA VAL A 70 3.44 1.33 -4.11
C VAL A 70 2.49 0.58 -3.19
N LEU A 71 2.97 0.18 -2.02
CA LEU A 71 2.17 -0.48 -1.01
C LEU A 71 1.56 0.56 -0.07
N PHE A 72 0.24 0.71 -0.10
CA PHE A 72 -0.48 1.58 0.81
C PHE A 72 -1.00 0.75 2.00
N SER A 73 -0.49 0.97 3.20
CA SER A 73 -0.88 0.22 4.40
C SER A 73 -0.53 0.99 5.67
N PRO A 74 -1.41 1.03 6.69
CA PRO A 74 -1.08 1.68 7.96
C PRO A 74 0.01 0.97 8.76
N LEU A 75 0.49 -0.20 8.30
CA LEU A 75 1.45 -1.05 9.00
C LEU A 75 1.00 -1.43 10.43
N GLY A 76 -0.31 -1.64 10.59
CA GLY A 76 -0.91 -2.06 11.85
C GLY A 76 -0.67 -3.53 12.21
N ASP A 77 -0.17 -4.33 11.27
CA ASP A 77 0.15 -5.74 11.46
C ASP A 77 1.46 -6.13 10.74
N ASP A 78 1.92 -7.36 11.01
CA ASP A 78 3.15 -7.88 10.42
C ASP A 78 2.97 -8.28 8.95
N TYR A 79 1.74 -8.56 8.50
CA TYR A 79 1.48 -9.07 7.15
C TYR A 79 1.92 -8.08 6.08
N ALA A 80 1.53 -6.80 6.21
CA ALA A 80 1.93 -5.78 5.24
C ALA A 80 3.46 -5.60 5.19
N SER A 81 4.12 -5.64 6.35
CA SER A 81 5.59 -5.54 6.43
C SER A 81 6.29 -6.74 5.78
N ALA A 82 5.75 -7.95 5.99
CA ALA A 82 6.28 -9.18 5.43
C ALA A 82 6.03 -9.27 3.91
N LEU A 83 4.90 -8.76 3.43
CA LEU A 83 4.62 -8.66 2.00
C LEU A 83 5.59 -7.69 1.32
N ALA A 84 5.82 -6.50 1.88
CA ALA A 84 6.76 -5.53 1.32
C ALA A 84 8.17 -6.14 1.15
N ARG A 85 8.68 -6.81 2.20
CA ARG A 85 9.98 -7.50 2.14
C ARG A 85 10.03 -8.60 1.10
N ARG A 86 8.95 -9.37 0.93
CA ARG A 86 8.90 -10.48 -0.04
C ARG A 86 8.80 -9.99 -1.48
N LEU A 87 8.07 -8.90 -1.73
CA LEU A 87 8.03 -8.28 -3.05
C LEU A 87 9.38 -7.66 -3.42
N ASP A 88 10.04 -7.01 -2.46
CA ASP A 88 11.39 -6.46 -2.63
C ASP A 88 12.43 -7.56 -2.91
N ALA A 89 12.42 -8.63 -2.11
CA ALA A 89 13.27 -9.80 -2.32
C ALA A 89 12.97 -10.55 -3.64
N ALA A 90 11.75 -10.40 -4.19
CA ALA A 90 11.39 -10.94 -5.50
C ALA A 90 11.85 -10.04 -6.68
N GLY A 91 12.50 -8.91 -6.41
CA GLY A 91 13.05 -8.00 -7.41
C GLY A 91 12.19 -6.79 -7.75
N HIS A 92 11.01 -6.63 -7.12
CA HIS A 92 10.18 -5.46 -7.34
C HIS A 92 10.68 -4.27 -6.53
N ARG A 93 10.72 -3.08 -7.15
CA ARG A 93 10.99 -1.84 -6.39
C ARG A 93 9.77 -1.48 -5.55
N VAL A 94 9.84 -1.71 -4.24
CA VAL A 94 8.73 -1.41 -3.32
C VAL A 94 8.91 -0.03 -2.69
N THR A 95 7.84 0.73 -2.55
CA THR A 95 7.76 1.91 -1.67
C THR A 95 6.47 1.83 -0.88
N VAL A 96 6.56 2.02 0.44
CA VAL A 96 5.39 2.00 1.33
C VAL A 96 4.92 3.42 1.60
N VAL A 97 3.61 3.63 1.47
CA VAL A 97 2.93 4.83 1.98
C VAL A 97 2.10 4.38 3.17
N SER A 98 2.46 4.87 4.35
CA SER A 98 1.93 4.41 5.61
C SER A 98 1.11 5.51 6.29
N PRO A 99 -0.22 5.56 6.11
CA PRO A 99 -1.06 6.43 6.93
C PRO A 99 -0.92 6.06 8.41
N ASP A 100 -0.93 7.02 9.31
CA ASP A 100 -0.96 6.80 10.76
C ASP A 100 -2.38 7.00 11.31
N PRO A 101 -3.12 5.92 11.64
CA PRO A 101 -4.41 5.99 12.31
C PRO A 101 -4.29 5.92 13.85
N THR A 102 -3.07 5.83 14.41
CA THR A 102 -2.87 5.57 15.83
C THR A 102 -3.07 6.81 16.70
N THR A 103 -3.60 6.61 17.89
CA THR A 103 -3.79 7.62 18.94
C THR A 103 -3.08 7.17 20.21
N ASP A 104 -3.19 7.91 21.31
CA ASP A 104 -2.47 7.65 22.57
C ASP A 104 -3.35 7.80 23.83
N GLY A 105 -4.68 7.89 23.65
CA GLY A 105 -5.64 8.07 24.73
C GLY A 105 -5.79 6.86 25.66
N THR A 106 -5.22 5.70 25.32
CA THR A 106 -5.24 4.48 26.13
C THR A 106 -3.91 3.71 26.00
N PRO A 107 -3.55 2.87 26.99
CA PRO A 107 -2.36 2.03 26.89
C PRO A 107 -2.33 1.13 25.64
N GLY A 108 -3.48 0.60 25.22
CA GLY A 108 -3.58 -0.22 24.00
C GLY A 108 -3.32 0.58 22.72
N GLN A 109 -3.81 1.82 22.64
CA GLN A 109 -3.51 2.72 21.52
C GLN A 109 -2.02 3.11 21.49
N LEU A 110 -1.43 3.39 22.65
CA LEU A 110 0.01 3.67 22.76
C LEU A 110 0.85 2.47 22.31
N LEU A 111 0.48 1.25 22.72
CA LEU A 111 1.14 0.03 22.26
C LEU A 111 1.04 -0.11 20.73
N ALA A 112 -0.14 0.07 20.15
CA ALA A 112 -0.32 0.01 18.70
C ALA A 112 0.56 1.02 17.95
N ARG A 113 0.71 2.24 18.49
CA ARG A 113 1.63 3.26 17.96
C ARG A 113 3.09 2.81 18.01
N VAL A 114 3.52 2.23 19.13
CA VAL A 114 4.90 1.72 19.29
C VAL A 114 5.16 0.55 18.35
N GLU A 115 4.28 -0.44 18.28
CA GLU A 115 4.49 -1.57 17.37
C GLU A 115 4.53 -1.14 15.90
N ARG A 116 3.67 -0.18 15.51
CA ARG A 116 3.70 0.42 14.17
C ARG A 116 5.04 1.10 13.90
N SER A 117 5.55 1.90 14.83
CA SER A 117 6.84 2.61 14.64
C SER A 117 8.02 1.64 14.51
N VAL A 118 7.97 0.51 15.21
CA VAL A 118 8.91 -0.60 15.02
C VAL A 118 8.81 -1.16 13.60
N ARG A 119 7.60 -1.47 13.11
CA ARG A 119 7.39 -1.99 11.74
C ARG A 119 7.90 -1.03 10.66
N VAL A 120 7.65 0.28 10.81
CA VAL A 120 8.20 1.33 9.92
C VAL A 120 9.74 1.31 9.94
N SER A 121 10.32 1.28 11.13
CA SER A 121 11.77 1.29 11.32
C SER A 121 12.44 0.04 10.73
N SER A 122 11.83 -1.13 10.93
CA SER A 122 12.31 -2.40 10.38
C SER A 122 12.30 -2.43 8.85
N LEU A 123 11.29 -1.84 8.20
CA LEU A 123 11.27 -1.73 6.74
C LEU A 123 12.36 -0.81 6.21
N ARG A 124 12.55 0.35 6.85
CA ARG A 124 13.63 1.29 6.48
C ARG A 124 15.01 0.67 6.67
N ALA A 125 15.21 -0.10 7.74
CA ALA A 125 16.49 -0.76 8.02
C ALA A 125 16.91 -1.78 6.95
N VAL A 126 15.95 -2.36 6.22
CA VAL A 126 16.22 -3.27 5.09
C VAL A 126 16.16 -2.59 3.74
N GLY A 127 16.15 -1.24 3.70
CA GLY A 127 16.19 -0.46 2.47
C GLY A 127 14.84 -0.22 1.80
N VAL A 128 13.72 -0.68 2.37
CA VAL A 128 12.38 -0.41 1.85
C VAL A 128 11.95 1.01 2.27
N PRO A 129 11.76 1.95 1.33
CA PRO A 129 11.37 3.31 1.67
C PRO A 129 9.94 3.35 2.22
N VAL A 130 9.76 4.07 3.34
CA VAL A 130 8.44 4.28 3.96
C VAL A 130 8.16 5.78 4.11
N THR A 131 7.15 6.27 3.41
CA THR A 131 6.53 7.58 3.69
C THR A 131 5.54 7.39 4.83
N ASP A 132 5.95 7.79 6.04
CA ASP A 132 5.10 7.78 7.22
C ASP A 132 4.26 9.05 7.23
N TRP A 133 2.95 8.90 7.02
CA TRP A 133 2.03 10.00 6.74
C TRP A 133 1.03 10.17 7.89
N ALA A 134 1.11 11.30 8.59
CA ALA A 134 0.10 11.69 9.57
C ALA A 134 -1.20 12.08 8.85
N THR A 135 -2.32 11.47 9.23
CA THR A 135 -3.59 11.58 8.49
C THR A 135 -4.24 12.97 8.57
N ASP A 136 -3.78 13.82 9.48
CA ASP A 136 -4.13 15.24 9.59
C ASP A 136 -3.31 16.15 8.66
N GLU A 137 -2.23 15.64 8.05
CA GLU A 137 -1.46 16.32 7.02
C GLU A 137 -1.98 15.99 5.61
N SER A 138 -1.77 16.89 4.65
CA SER A 138 -1.96 16.58 3.22
C SER A 138 -0.97 15.50 2.76
N LEU A 139 -1.49 14.40 2.18
CA LEU A 139 -0.67 13.35 1.57
C LEU A 139 0.32 13.92 0.53
N ARG A 140 -0.06 14.97 -0.20
CA ARG A 140 0.82 15.62 -1.18
C ARG A 140 2.06 16.19 -0.50
N LEU A 141 1.89 16.85 0.65
CA LEU A 141 3.00 17.42 1.41
C LEU A 141 3.92 16.32 1.95
N ALA A 142 3.34 15.26 2.53
CA ALA A 142 4.09 14.11 3.03
C ALA A 142 4.94 13.45 1.92
N LEU A 143 4.38 13.28 0.71
CA LEU A 143 5.11 12.74 -0.44
C LEU A 143 6.22 13.67 -0.93
N ASP A 144 5.97 14.98 -0.98
CA ASP A 144 6.97 15.98 -1.38
C ASP A 144 8.12 16.06 -0.36
N CYS A 145 7.84 15.94 0.93
CA CYS A 145 8.85 15.83 1.99
C CYS A 145 9.69 14.56 1.83
N ALA A 146 9.05 13.40 1.64
CA ALA A 146 9.74 12.12 1.48
C ALA A 146 10.65 12.06 0.25
N ARG A 147 10.34 12.84 -0.81
CA ARG A 147 11.20 12.99 -1.99
C ARG A 147 12.45 13.83 -1.73
N ARG A 148 12.39 14.79 -0.79
CA ARG A 148 13.52 15.67 -0.43
C ARG A 148 14.49 15.03 0.56
N SER A 149 14.02 14.06 1.34
CA SER A 149 14.83 13.33 2.34
C SER A 149 15.54 12.09 1.78
N ARG A 150 15.47 11.88 0.46
CA ARG A 150 16.07 10.76 -0.26
C ARG A 150 17.24 11.26 -1.10
#